data_AF-A0A7Z1TV64-F1
#
_entry.id   AF-A0A7Z1TV64-F1
#
_cell.length_a   1.000
_cell.length_b   1.000
_cell.length_c   1.000
_cell.angle_alpha   90.00
_cell.angle_beta   90.00
_cell.angle_gamma   90.00
#
_symmetry.space_group_name_H-M   'P 1'
#
loop_
_entity.id
_entity.type
_entity.pdbx_description
1 polymer ?
#
loop_
_entity_poly.entity_id
_entity_poly.type
_entity_poly.pdbx_seq_one_letter_code
_entity_poly.pdbx_strand_id
1 'polypeptide(L)'
;SANQQNREHFFSSASLLDIARAADFETCWISNQPMYGPWDNVVSVLAAQADSVLNLNTSVGKSTRTKLYDEAVLQVLGSFLQAARGRNQLAVIHLMGNHGNYCDRYPPEFAEYAGELNPFVFGKLAGKFDGVLNCYDNSMLYNDFVVNSIIDLIRQSGRTGAVMYVADHADDVLGGLRHASSQFTYQMTSIPVFFWISDGYQVAYPASREHLEKHLDELFPNDFVYDTMIGMMGIATDEYDARCDLSSPAYQLAESEALTLGGKRRYVTPQNRGYHQGSNLRSLQQQGLALRVIPHRVNTLGKLAQVVWDGAQGTETDVRIDQAAGAIRVGHDVESLTNGTLEEFLSAPAAATLGKLWLDVKNVTPDNAAFFQEQILDLDRRHALRDRTIIETSNPAAGLAALRAAGFQTSYYLPTDDMLAAIERGDDAASAGLADAIARRASDGAFTAVSFDARAYPFVAKYLAPRLDPAVAFHAWDLTAKLWQPGLLDELRQRDVFNDPRVATILLPCDSVFSY
;
A
#
# COMPACT_ATOMS: atom_id res chain seq x y z
N SER A 1 -28.80 -12.18 -9.99
CA SER A 1 -27.40 -12.59 -10.31
C SER A 1 -26.88 -13.57 -9.28
N ALA A 2 -25.93 -14.46 -9.61
CA ALA A 2 -25.32 -15.34 -8.60
C ALA A 2 -24.13 -14.67 -7.90
N ASN A 3 -24.18 -14.55 -6.58
CA ASN A 3 -23.06 -14.07 -5.77
C ASN A 3 -22.95 -14.83 -4.43
N GLN A 4 -21.87 -14.59 -3.68
CA GLN A 4 -21.61 -15.24 -2.40
C GLN A 4 -22.63 -14.91 -1.30
N GLN A 5 -23.39 -13.82 -1.45
CA GLN A 5 -24.39 -13.38 -0.48
C GLN A 5 -25.73 -14.09 -0.69
N ASN A 6 -26.23 -14.16 -1.94
CA ASN A 6 -27.52 -14.80 -2.25
C ASN A 6 -27.39 -16.31 -2.53
N ARG A 7 -26.18 -16.80 -2.83
CA ARG A 7 -25.86 -18.22 -3.08
C ARG A 7 -26.67 -18.86 -4.21
N GLU A 8 -27.14 -18.06 -5.15
CA GLU A 8 -27.79 -18.57 -6.35
C GLU A 8 -26.79 -19.34 -7.23
N HIS A 9 -27.31 -20.20 -8.10
CA HIS A 9 -26.47 -20.92 -9.05
C HIS A 9 -26.24 -20.06 -10.30
N PHE A 10 -24.97 -19.91 -10.72
CA PHE A 10 -24.63 -19.06 -11.86
C PHE A 10 -25.35 -19.49 -13.15
N PHE A 11 -25.57 -20.79 -13.35
CA PHE A 11 -26.23 -21.33 -14.54
C PHE A 11 -27.75 -21.13 -14.55
N SER A 12 -28.35 -20.69 -13.44
CA SER A 12 -29.76 -20.35 -13.35
C SER A 12 -29.99 -18.84 -13.20
N SER A 13 -28.93 -18.03 -13.25
CA SER A 13 -28.96 -16.59 -13.06
C SER A 13 -28.73 -15.87 -14.39
N ALA A 14 -29.38 -14.73 -14.61
CA ALA A 14 -29.12 -13.90 -15.77
C ALA A 14 -27.71 -13.31 -15.70
N SER A 15 -26.94 -13.39 -16.79
CA SER A 15 -25.62 -12.78 -16.88
C SER A 15 -25.72 -11.27 -17.18
N LEU A 16 -24.59 -10.56 -17.05
CA LEU A 16 -24.51 -9.15 -17.44
C LEU A 16 -24.87 -8.94 -18.92
N LEU A 17 -24.47 -9.88 -19.79
CA LEU A 17 -24.78 -9.85 -21.22
C LEU A 17 -26.27 -10.08 -21.47
N ASP A 18 -26.90 -10.99 -20.74
CA ASP A 18 -28.34 -11.25 -20.85
C ASP A 18 -29.14 -9.98 -20.51
N ILE A 19 -28.79 -9.30 -19.42
CA ILE A 19 -29.44 -8.04 -19.00
C ILE A 19 -29.19 -6.92 -20.02
N ALA A 20 -27.95 -6.73 -20.46
CA ALA A 20 -27.61 -5.68 -21.42
C ALA A 20 -28.37 -5.87 -22.75
N ARG A 21 -28.44 -7.10 -23.26
CA ARG A 21 -29.21 -7.42 -24.47
C ARG A 21 -30.70 -7.19 -24.29
N ALA A 22 -31.27 -7.59 -23.16
CA ALA A 22 -32.68 -7.35 -22.84
C ALA A 22 -33.00 -5.84 -22.78
N ALA A 23 -32.01 -5.01 -22.40
CA ALA A 23 -32.07 -3.55 -22.42
C ALA A 23 -31.69 -2.92 -23.78
N ASP A 24 -31.63 -3.70 -24.86
CA ASP A 24 -31.32 -3.28 -26.24
C ASP A 24 -29.89 -2.75 -26.47
N PHE A 25 -28.93 -3.15 -25.63
CA PHE A 25 -27.51 -2.94 -25.92
C PHE A 25 -27.04 -3.90 -27.01
N GLU A 26 -26.20 -3.42 -27.91
CA GLU A 26 -25.40 -4.28 -28.78
C GLU A 26 -24.19 -4.78 -27.98
N THR A 27 -24.00 -6.11 -27.93
CA THR A 27 -23.01 -6.74 -27.06
C THR A 27 -21.89 -7.43 -27.82
N CYS A 28 -20.65 -7.26 -27.38
CA CYS A 28 -19.48 -7.91 -27.97
C CYS A 28 -18.56 -8.49 -26.89
N TRP A 29 -18.01 -9.67 -27.15
CA TRP A 29 -16.95 -10.29 -26.36
C TRP A 29 -15.67 -10.42 -27.18
N ILE A 30 -14.60 -9.74 -26.78
CA ILE A 30 -13.28 -9.78 -27.43
C ILE A 30 -12.32 -10.50 -26.50
N SER A 31 -11.80 -11.67 -26.90
CA SER A 31 -10.90 -12.48 -26.06
C SER A 31 -9.54 -12.67 -26.72
N ASN A 32 -8.47 -12.43 -25.97
CA ASN A 32 -7.13 -12.92 -26.28
C ASN A 32 -6.71 -14.09 -25.38
N GLN A 33 -7.57 -14.52 -24.45
CA GLN A 33 -7.40 -15.80 -23.76
C GLN A 33 -7.91 -16.97 -24.61
N PRO A 34 -7.30 -18.17 -24.47
CA PRO A 34 -7.83 -19.39 -25.06
C PRO A 34 -9.29 -19.62 -24.61
N MET A 35 -10.19 -19.84 -25.57
CA MET A 35 -11.61 -20.15 -25.26
C MET A 35 -11.91 -21.66 -25.28
N TYR A 36 -10.92 -22.50 -25.59
CA TYR A 36 -11.12 -23.94 -25.75
C TYR A 36 -10.07 -24.71 -24.96
N GLY A 37 -10.43 -25.05 -23.72
CA GLY A 37 -9.56 -25.76 -22.80
C GLY A 37 -10.31 -26.23 -21.55
N PRO A 38 -9.72 -27.13 -20.74
CA PRO A 38 -10.34 -27.65 -19.54
C PRO A 38 -10.63 -26.58 -18.47
N TRP A 39 -10.04 -25.40 -18.59
CA TRP A 39 -10.19 -24.29 -17.65
C TRP A 39 -11.15 -23.19 -18.17
N ASP A 40 -11.44 -23.17 -19.47
CA ASP A 40 -12.05 -22.02 -20.15
C ASP A 40 -13.54 -22.21 -20.46
N ASN A 41 -14.08 -23.41 -20.25
CA ASN A 41 -15.41 -23.81 -20.71
C ASN A 41 -16.55 -22.91 -20.18
N VAL A 42 -16.47 -22.43 -18.93
CA VAL A 42 -17.51 -21.55 -18.36
C VAL A 42 -17.43 -20.15 -18.95
N VAL A 43 -16.22 -19.60 -19.11
CA VAL A 43 -15.98 -18.29 -19.73
C VAL A 43 -16.48 -18.28 -21.17
N SER A 44 -16.24 -19.36 -21.90
CA SER A 44 -16.72 -19.51 -23.29
C SER A 44 -18.23 -19.59 -23.40
N VAL A 45 -18.91 -20.20 -22.43
CA VAL A 45 -20.39 -20.21 -22.37
C VAL A 45 -20.92 -18.80 -22.14
N LEU A 46 -20.31 -18.02 -21.24
CA LEU A 46 -20.69 -16.63 -21.01
C LEU A 46 -20.42 -15.77 -22.26
N ALA A 47 -19.24 -15.90 -22.86
CA ALA A 47 -18.89 -15.19 -24.08
C ALA A 47 -19.91 -15.42 -25.21
N ALA A 48 -20.36 -16.68 -25.38
CA ALA A 48 -21.34 -17.06 -26.40
C ALA A 48 -22.73 -16.41 -26.25
N GLN A 49 -23.01 -15.75 -25.12
CA GLN A 49 -24.25 -14.99 -24.92
C GLN A 49 -24.22 -13.61 -25.61
N ALA A 50 -23.04 -13.07 -25.93
CA ALA A 50 -22.90 -11.81 -26.64
C ALA A 50 -23.42 -11.89 -28.10
N ASP A 51 -23.82 -10.76 -28.69
CA ASP A 51 -24.22 -10.71 -30.11
C ASP A 51 -23.06 -11.07 -31.05
N SER A 52 -21.83 -10.78 -30.63
CA SER A 52 -20.62 -11.14 -31.36
C SER A 52 -19.51 -11.60 -30.42
N VAL A 53 -18.78 -12.64 -30.83
CA VAL A 53 -17.64 -13.20 -30.09
C VAL A 53 -16.43 -13.23 -31.00
N LEU A 54 -15.39 -12.51 -30.61
CA LEU A 54 -14.16 -12.30 -31.37
C LEU A 54 -13.01 -12.92 -30.58
N ASN A 55 -12.55 -14.09 -31.02
CA ASN A 55 -11.43 -14.79 -30.40
C ASN A 55 -10.14 -14.59 -31.20
N LEU A 56 -9.20 -13.85 -30.61
CA LEU A 56 -7.90 -13.57 -31.20
C LEU A 56 -6.91 -14.72 -30.95
N ASN A 57 -7.09 -15.48 -29.87
CA ASN A 57 -6.19 -16.56 -29.51
C ASN A 57 -6.73 -17.91 -29.98
N THR A 58 -6.11 -18.44 -31.03
CA THR A 58 -6.45 -19.72 -31.66
C THR A 58 -5.80 -20.93 -30.97
N SER A 59 -5.15 -20.74 -29.81
CA SER A 59 -4.60 -21.85 -29.04
C SER A 59 -5.71 -22.71 -28.44
N VAL A 60 -5.48 -24.02 -28.39
CA VAL A 60 -6.42 -25.02 -27.84
C VAL A 60 -5.68 -25.85 -26.79
N GLY A 61 -6.36 -26.20 -25.70
CA GLY A 61 -5.80 -27.02 -24.62
C GLY A 61 -5.17 -26.19 -23.49
N LYS A 62 -4.07 -26.66 -22.89
CA LYS A 62 -3.43 -26.04 -21.70
C LYS A 62 -2.29 -25.07 -22.04
N SER A 63 -2.25 -24.51 -23.25
CA SER A 63 -1.12 -23.66 -23.67
C SER A 63 -1.29 -22.23 -23.12
N THR A 64 -0.29 -21.77 -22.38
CA THR A 64 -0.19 -20.39 -21.87
C THR A 64 0.79 -19.53 -22.66
N ARG A 65 1.25 -19.98 -23.84
CA ARG A 65 2.17 -19.20 -24.69
C ARG A 65 1.42 -18.06 -25.38
N THR A 66 2.02 -16.88 -25.38
CA THR A 66 1.51 -15.75 -26.16
C THR A 66 1.71 -16.02 -27.65
N LYS A 67 0.66 -15.85 -28.44
CA LYS A 67 0.72 -15.80 -29.91
C LYS A 67 0.55 -14.39 -30.44
N LEU A 68 -0.32 -13.62 -29.80
CA LEU A 68 -0.60 -12.22 -30.04
C LEU A 68 -0.58 -11.52 -28.69
N TYR A 69 0.08 -10.37 -28.62
CA TYR A 69 0.00 -9.51 -27.45
C TYR A 69 -1.38 -8.84 -27.36
N ASP A 70 -1.76 -8.40 -26.16
CA ASP A 70 -3.11 -7.92 -25.88
C ASP A 70 -3.50 -6.65 -26.64
N GLU A 71 -2.55 -5.85 -27.15
CA GLU A 71 -2.86 -4.72 -28.03
C GLU A 71 -3.67 -5.10 -29.28
N ALA A 72 -3.67 -6.37 -29.69
CA ALA A 72 -4.47 -6.86 -30.80
C ALA A 72 -5.99 -6.64 -30.60
N VAL A 73 -6.46 -6.49 -29.35
CA VAL A 73 -7.88 -6.19 -29.06
C VAL A 73 -8.30 -4.80 -29.57
N LEU A 74 -7.36 -3.87 -29.73
CA LEU A 74 -7.63 -2.47 -30.09
C LEU A 74 -8.27 -2.34 -31.48
N GLN A 75 -7.79 -3.12 -32.45
CA GLN A 75 -8.34 -3.09 -33.82
C GLN A 75 -9.80 -3.55 -33.85
N VAL A 76 -10.11 -4.60 -33.09
CA VAL A 76 -11.48 -5.16 -33.01
C VAL A 76 -12.40 -4.19 -32.28
N LEU A 77 -11.96 -3.65 -31.13
CA LEU A 77 -12.73 -2.68 -30.37
C LEU A 77 -13.04 -1.43 -31.20
N GLY A 78 -12.04 -0.89 -31.90
CA GLY A 78 -12.23 0.27 -32.78
C GLY A 78 -13.29 0.02 -33.86
N SER A 79 -13.29 -1.17 -34.46
CA SER A 79 -14.30 -1.56 -35.46
C SER A 79 -15.70 -1.66 -34.86
N PHE A 80 -15.81 -2.21 -33.65
CA PHE A 80 -17.09 -2.33 -32.93
C PHE A 80 -17.68 -0.97 -32.55
N LEU A 81 -16.84 -0.05 -32.04
CA LEU A 81 -17.26 1.31 -31.69
C LEU A 81 -17.73 2.11 -32.92
N GLN A 82 -17.10 1.92 -34.07
CA GLN A 82 -17.50 2.58 -35.33
C GLN A 82 -18.78 2.00 -35.93
N ALA A 83 -19.07 0.72 -35.71
CA ALA A 83 -20.27 0.06 -36.20
C ALA A 83 -21.55 0.53 -35.50
N ALA A 84 -21.43 1.26 -34.38
CA ALA A 84 -22.53 1.69 -33.54
C ALA A 84 -23.56 2.57 -34.29
N ARG A 85 -24.74 2.01 -34.59
CA ARG A 85 -25.82 2.70 -35.33
C ARG A 85 -26.76 3.49 -34.40
N GLY A 86 -26.21 4.26 -33.47
CA GLY A 86 -26.99 5.00 -32.47
C GLY A 86 -27.56 4.15 -31.33
N ARG A 87 -27.15 2.88 -31.22
CA ARG A 87 -27.47 1.99 -30.09
C ARG A 87 -26.45 2.13 -28.96
N ASN A 88 -26.89 1.81 -27.74
CA ASN A 88 -25.99 1.57 -26.62
C ASN A 88 -25.16 0.30 -26.89
N GLN A 89 -23.94 0.27 -26.36
CA GLN A 89 -23.00 -0.83 -26.61
C GLN A 89 -22.36 -1.29 -25.30
N LEU A 90 -22.19 -2.60 -25.16
CA LEU A 90 -21.39 -3.22 -24.11
C LEU A 90 -20.31 -4.09 -24.76
N ALA A 91 -19.05 -3.78 -24.49
CA ALA A 91 -17.92 -4.60 -24.90
C ALA A 91 -17.25 -5.21 -23.67
N VAL A 92 -17.13 -6.54 -23.64
CA VAL A 92 -16.29 -7.26 -22.66
C VAL A 92 -14.97 -7.61 -23.33
N ILE A 93 -13.86 -7.15 -22.75
CA ILE A 93 -12.51 -7.36 -23.27
C ILE A 93 -11.75 -8.26 -22.31
N HIS A 94 -11.48 -9.49 -22.74
CA HIS A 94 -10.83 -10.52 -21.93
C HIS A 94 -9.36 -10.67 -22.32
N LEU A 95 -8.49 -10.04 -21.54
CA LEU A 95 -7.05 -9.93 -21.76
C LEU A 95 -6.30 -11.18 -21.25
N MET A 96 -5.14 -11.48 -21.85
CA MET A 96 -4.17 -12.39 -21.23
C MET A 96 -3.54 -11.77 -19.97
N GLY A 97 -3.39 -10.45 -19.95
CA GLY A 97 -2.86 -9.68 -18.83
C GLY A 97 -1.55 -10.24 -18.31
N ASN A 98 -1.48 -10.42 -17.00
CA ASN A 98 -0.28 -10.86 -16.29
C ASN A 98 -0.24 -12.39 -16.07
N HIS A 99 -0.82 -13.20 -16.95
CA HIS A 99 -0.90 -14.64 -16.75
C HIS A 99 0.51 -15.30 -16.65
N GLY A 100 0.66 -16.26 -15.72
CA GLY A 100 1.89 -16.70 -15.02
C GLY A 100 3.23 -16.99 -15.75
N ASN A 101 3.33 -16.89 -17.08
CA ASN A 101 4.62 -16.80 -17.78
C ASN A 101 4.86 -15.34 -18.16
N TYR A 102 5.18 -14.49 -17.18
CA TYR A 102 5.10 -13.04 -17.34
C TYR A 102 5.94 -12.49 -18.49
N CYS A 103 7.12 -13.05 -18.74
CA CYS A 103 8.01 -12.60 -19.83
C CYS A 103 7.41 -12.78 -21.23
N ASP A 104 6.43 -13.66 -21.38
CA ASP A 104 5.73 -13.86 -22.66
C ASP A 104 4.62 -12.80 -22.87
N ARG A 105 4.27 -11.99 -21.86
CA ARG A 105 3.08 -11.13 -21.88
C ARG A 105 3.30 -9.78 -22.54
N TYR A 106 4.54 -9.38 -22.76
CA TYR A 106 4.89 -8.07 -23.30
C TYR A 106 5.91 -8.20 -24.44
N PRO A 107 5.89 -7.28 -25.42
CA PRO A 107 6.88 -7.27 -26.48
C PRO A 107 8.21 -6.65 -25.98
N PRO A 108 9.34 -6.86 -26.69
CA PRO A 108 10.67 -6.45 -26.21
C PRO A 108 10.81 -4.97 -25.82
N GLU A 109 9.99 -4.10 -26.41
CA GLU A 109 9.99 -2.65 -26.15
C GLU A 109 9.50 -2.29 -24.74
N PHE A 110 8.83 -3.22 -24.05
CA PHE A 110 8.34 -3.07 -22.68
C PHE A 110 9.23 -3.79 -21.65
N ALA A 111 10.41 -4.28 -22.06
CA ALA A 111 11.39 -4.89 -21.17
C ALA A 111 12.23 -3.85 -20.39
N GLU A 112 11.56 -2.96 -19.66
CA GLU A 112 12.17 -1.85 -18.92
C GLU A 112 12.97 -2.34 -17.70
N TYR A 113 12.37 -3.22 -16.89
CA TYR A 113 12.99 -3.78 -15.71
C TYR A 113 13.83 -5.01 -16.07
N ALA A 114 15.09 -5.01 -15.63
CA ALA A 114 16.05 -6.08 -15.88
C ALA A 114 17.15 -6.13 -14.79
N GLY A 115 17.91 -7.22 -14.76
CA GLY A 115 19.05 -7.38 -13.86
C GLY A 115 18.66 -7.71 -12.41
N GLU A 116 19.60 -7.50 -11.50
CA GLU A 116 19.42 -7.77 -10.08
C GLU A 116 18.48 -6.74 -9.42
N LEU A 117 17.63 -7.22 -8.51
CA LEU A 117 16.75 -6.37 -7.73
C LEU A 117 17.57 -5.46 -6.79
N ASN A 118 17.33 -4.15 -6.87
CA ASN A 118 17.99 -3.17 -6.02
C ASN A 118 17.68 -3.43 -4.53
N PRO A 119 18.67 -3.74 -3.68
CA PRO A 119 18.43 -3.97 -2.25
C PRO A 119 17.82 -2.80 -1.51
N PHE A 120 18.06 -1.55 -1.96
CA PHE A 120 17.42 -0.39 -1.36
C PHE A 120 15.92 -0.29 -1.64
N VAL A 121 15.45 -0.89 -2.72
CA VAL A 121 14.00 -1.02 -2.98
C VAL A 121 13.46 -2.27 -2.32
N PHE A 122 14.12 -3.42 -2.54
CA PHE A 122 13.55 -4.73 -2.28
C PHE A 122 13.94 -5.34 -0.92
N GLY A 123 14.84 -4.73 -0.18
CA GLY A 123 15.26 -5.25 1.12
C GLY A 123 15.92 -6.63 1.01
N LYS A 124 15.56 -7.52 1.94
CA LYS A 124 15.93 -8.95 1.93
C LYS A 124 15.40 -9.75 0.74
N LEU A 125 14.58 -9.14 -0.12
CA LEU A 125 14.12 -9.75 -1.37
C LEU A 125 15.13 -9.57 -2.51
N ALA A 126 16.11 -8.68 -2.36
CA ALA A 126 17.19 -8.59 -3.33
C ALA A 126 17.94 -9.92 -3.46
N GLY A 127 18.23 -10.29 -4.72
CA GLY A 127 18.80 -11.59 -5.06
C GLY A 127 17.80 -12.76 -5.01
N LYS A 128 16.50 -12.51 -4.80
CA LYS A 128 15.45 -13.51 -4.95
C LYS A 128 14.74 -13.35 -6.29
N PHE A 129 14.14 -14.43 -6.78
CA PHE A 129 13.23 -14.47 -7.95
C PHE A 129 13.83 -14.57 -9.35
N ASP A 130 15.14 -14.68 -9.55
CA ASP A 130 15.78 -14.99 -10.86
C ASP A 130 15.19 -14.23 -12.08
N GLY A 131 14.85 -12.94 -11.91
CA GLY A 131 14.26 -12.10 -12.95
C GLY A 131 12.74 -12.24 -13.17
N VAL A 132 12.06 -13.17 -12.50
CA VAL A 132 10.60 -13.36 -12.58
C VAL A 132 9.85 -12.10 -12.17
N LEU A 133 10.31 -11.40 -11.13
CA LEU A 133 9.69 -10.16 -10.66
C LEU A 133 9.80 -9.04 -11.71
N ASN A 134 10.97 -8.88 -12.35
CA ASN A 134 11.13 -7.93 -13.45
C ASN A 134 10.17 -8.23 -14.61
N CYS A 135 10.00 -9.50 -14.98
CA CYS A 135 9.03 -9.87 -16.00
C CYS A 135 7.58 -9.58 -15.56
N TYR A 136 7.25 -9.74 -14.29
CA TYR A 136 5.93 -9.38 -13.77
C TYR A 136 5.68 -7.87 -13.87
N ASP A 137 6.64 -7.06 -13.47
CA ASP A 137 6.52 -5.59 -13.52
C ASP A 137 6.50 -5.08 -14.97
N ASN A 138 7.27 -5.67 -15.88
CA ASN A 138 7.22 -5.36 -17.32
C ASN A 138 5.86 -5.75 -17.93
N SER A 139 5.27 -6.90 -17.52
CA SER A 139 3.93 -7.25 -17.99
C SER A 139 2.86 -6.32 -17.43
N MET A 140 3.04 -5.79 -16.21
CA MET A 140 2.16 -4.75 -15.66
C MET A 140 2.27 -3.46 -16.47
N LEU A 141 3.49 -3.02 -16.82
CA LEU A 141 3.73 -1.84 -17.66
C LEU A 141 3.06 -1.97 -19.03
N TYR A 142 3.15 -3.15 -19.66
CA TYR A 142 2.47 -3.41 -20.93
C TYR A 142 0.94 -3.44 -20.78
N ASN A 143 0.43 -4.07 -19.72
CA ASN A 143 -1.01 -4.10 -19.46
C ASN A 143 -1.58 -2.68 -19.22
N ASP A 144 -0.85 -1.81 -18.51
CA ASP A 144 -1.20 -0.39 -18.35
C ASP A 144 -1.33 0.31 -19.71
N PHE A 145 -0.35 0.14 -20.61
CA PHE A 145 -0.42 0.68 -21.97
C PHE A 145 -1.65 0.18 -22.74
N VAL A 146 -1.96 -1.12 -22.68
CA VAL A 146 -3.11 -1.69 -23.38
C VAL A 146 -4.42 -1.12 -22.84
N VAL A 147 -4.59 -1.07 -21.52
CA VAL A 147 -5.82 -0.56 -20.90
C VAL A 147 -5.97 0.94 -21.14
N ASN A 148 -4.90 1.73 -21.07
CA ASN A 148 -4.95 3.14 -21.45
C ASN A 148 -5.34 3.30 -22.93
N SER A 149 -4.81 2.47 -23.83
CA SER A 149 -5.17 2.51 -25.25
C SER A 149 -6.65 2.20 -25.51
N ILE A 150 -7.24 1.28 -24.74
CA ILE A 150 -8.69 1.00 -24.76
C ILE A 150 -9.48 2.25 -24.33
N ILE A 151 -9.08 2.87 -23.22
CA ILE A 151 -9.69 4.11 -22.73
C ILE A 151 -9.59 5.22 -23.79
N ASP A 152 -8.43 5.36 -24.44
CA ASP A 152 -8.20 6.37 -25.47
C ASP A 152 -9.10 6.17 -26.69
N LEU A 153 -9.34 4.94 -27.13
CA LEU A 153 -10.29 4.66 -28.21
C LEU A 153 -11.71 5.11 -27.85
N ILE A 154 -12.16 4.84 -26.63
CA ILE A 154 -13.49 5.24 -26.17
C ILE A 154 -13.56 6.76 -26.02
N ARG A 155 -12.54 7.39 -25.48
CA ARG A 155 -12.41 8.85 -25.37
C ARG A 155 -12.50 9.52 -26.74
N GLN A 156 -11.75 9.02 -27.73
CA GLN A 156 -11.71 9.56 -29.10
C GLN A 156 -13.02 9.33 -29.86
N SER A 157 -13.83 8.34 -29.48
CA SER A 157 -15.16 8.13 -30.08
C SER A 157 -16.13 9.29 -29.77
N GLY A 158 -15.85 10.12 -28.77
CA GLY A 158 -16.72 11.22 -28.33
C GLY A 158 -18.02 10.77 -27.66
N ARG A 159 -18.15 9.47 -27.36
CA ARG A 159 -19.37 8.88 -26.78
C ARG A 159 -19.43 9.14 -25.27
N THR A 160 -20.66 9.21 -24.76
CA THR A 160 -20.95 9.07 -23.33
C THR A 160 -20.68 7.62 -22.94
N GLY A 161 -19.68 7.37 -22.11
CA GLY A 161 -19.23 6.00 -21.84
C GLY A 161 -18.35 5.88 -20.61
N ALA A 162 -18.17 4.64 -20.18
CA ALA A 162 -17.36 4.27 -19.03
C ALA A 162 -16.54 3.00 -19.34
N VAL A 163 -15.44 2.84 -18.64
CA VAL A 163 -14.61 1.63 -18.61
C VAL A 163 -14.47 1.21 -17.16
N MET A 164 -14.81 -0.03 -16.85
CA MET A 164 -14.41 -0.69 -15.61
C MET A 164 -13.30 -1.68 -15.96
N TYR A 165 -12.15 -1.55 -15.32
CA TYR A 165 -11.11 -2.57 -15.33
C TYR A 165 -11.14 -3.31 -14.00
N VAL A 166 -11.11 -4.64 -14.07
CA VAL A 166 -11.04 -5.54 -12.91
C VAL A 166 -10.20 -6.75 -13.29
N ALA A 167 -9.23 -7.11 -12.45
CA ALA A 167 -8.53 -8.38 -12.60
C ALA A 167 -9.37 -9.52 -12.00
N ASP A 168 -9.33 -10.69 -12.63
CA ASP A 168 -10.02 -11.89 -12.16
C ASP A 168 -9.43 -12.42 -10.84
N HIS A 169 -8.10 -12.37 -10.72
CA HIS A 169 -7.35 -12.66 -9.49
C HIS A 169 -5.97 -11.98 -9.51
N ALA A 170 -5.22 -12.11 -8.40
CA ALA A 170 -3.82 -11.73 -8.32
C ALA A 170 -2.91 -12.97 -8.14
N ASP A 171 -1.63 -12.83 -8.44
CA ASP A 171 -0.60 -13.83 -8.17
C ASP A 171 0.24 -13.40 -6.96
N ASP A 172 0.56 -14.35 -6.07
CA ASP A 172 1.57 -14.15 -5.03
C ASP A 172 2.97 -14.38 -5.62
N VAL A 173 3.45 -13.34 -6.31
CA VAL A 173 4.75 -13.33 -7.00
C VAL A 173 5.89 -13.37 -5.98
N LEU A 174 5.78 -12.61 -4.90
CA LEU A 174 6.82 -12.51 -3.86
C LEU A 174 6.91 -13.76 -2.99
N GLY A 175 5.80 -14.49 -2.82
CA GLY A 175 5.80 -15.82 -2.20
C GLY A 175 6.23 -16.94 -3.15
N GLY A 176 6.29 -16.67 -4.47
CA GLY A 176 6.56 -17.69 -5.50
C GLY A 176 5.41 -18.70 -5.65
N LEU A 177 4.20 -18.35 -5.22
CA LEU A 177 3.05 -19.27 -5.14
C LEU A 177 2.06 -19.12 -6.30
N ARG A 178 2.22 -18.08 -7.15
CA ARG A 178 1.26 -17.74 -8.21
C ARG A 178 -0.14 -17.58 -7.60
N HIS A 179 -1.20 -18.09 -8.23
CA HIS A 179 -2.57 -18.12 -7.71
C HIS A 179 -2.99 -19.51 -7.20
N ALA A 180 -2.06 -20.28 -6.61
CA ALA A 180 -2.35 -21.62 -6.11
C ALA A 180 -3.32 -21.58 -4.90
N SER A 181 -4.62 -21.75 -5.15
CA SER A 181 -5.69 -21.68 -4.13
C SER A 181 -5.51 -22.62 -2.92
N SER A 182 -4.81 -23.74 -3.08
CA SER A 182 -4.47 -24.66 -1.98
C SER A 182 -3.40 -24.10 -1.03
N GLN A 183 -2.61 -23.14 -1.49
CA GLN A 183 -1.57 -22.41 -0.75
C GLN A 183 -1.96 -20.92 -0.63
N PHE A 184 -3.24 -20.66 -0.41
CA PHE A 184 -3.81 -19.31 -0.37
C PHE A 184 -3.01 -18.36 0.53
N THR A 185 -2.71 -17.20 -0.01
CA THR A 185 -2.24 -16.01 0.70
C THR A 185 -3.16 -14.83 0.35
N TYR A 186 -3.25 -13.84 1.23
CA TYR A 186 -4.13 -12.68 0.98
C TYR A 186 -3.62 -11.80 -0.18
N GLN A 187 -2.34 -11.91 -0.54
CA GLN A 187 -1.74 -11.29 -1.72
C GLN A 187 -2.47 -11.70 -3.02
N MET A 188 -2.97 -12.95 -3.10
CA MET A 188 -3.73 -13.45 -4.26
C MET A 188 -5.11 -12.78 -4.42
N THR A 189 -5.54 -11.97 -3.45
CA THR A 189 -6.85 -11.29 -3.44
C THR A 189 -6.77 -9.77 -3.66
N SER A 190 -5.57 -9.20 -3.67
CA SER A 190 -5.36 -7.76 -3.88
C SER A 190 -5.29 -7.47 -5.37
N ILE A 191 -6.45 -7.22 -5.98
CA ILE A 191 -6.59 -6.95 -7.41
C ILE A 191 -6.83 -5.46 -7.69
N PRO A 192 -6.35 -4.94 -8.83
CA PRO A 192 -6.74 -3.62 -9.30
C PRO A 192 -8.21 -3.60 -9.75
N VAL A 193 -8.94 -2.59 -9.27
CA VAL A 193 -10.26 -2.21 -9.80
C VAL A 193 -10.24 -0.71 -10.00
N PHE A 194 -10.54 -0.25 -11.21
CA PHE A 194 -10.67 1.19 -11.47
C PHE A 194 -11.70 1.47 -12.54
N PHE A 195 -12.15 2.73 -12.52
CA PHE A 195 -13.14 3.25 -13.44
C PHE A 195 -12.57 4.44 -14.20
N TRP A 196 -12.79 4.47 -15.51
CA TRP A 196 -12.70 5.69 -16.30
C TRP A 196 -14.08 6.05 -16.81
N ILE A 197 -14.47 7.32 -16.69
CA ILE A 197 -15.76 7.84 -17.16
C ILE A 197 -15.53 9.06 -18.04
N SER A 198 -16.16 9.10 -19.22
CA SER A 198 -16.01 10.22 -20.15
C SER A 198 -16.64 11.50 -19.62
N ASP A 199 -16.24 12.67 -20.12
CA ASP A 199 -16.84 13.95 -19.72
C ASP A 199 -18.37 13.96 -19.93
N GLY A 200 -18.83 13.35 -21.04
CA GLY A 200 -20.26 13.17 -21.29
C GLY A 200 -20.95 12.31 -20.23
N TYR A 201 -20.28 11.25 -19.75
CA TYR A 201 -20.81 10.39 -18.68
C TYR A 201 -20.90 11.15 -17.36
N GLN A 202 -19.87 11.94 -17.01
CA GLN A 202 -19.87 12.74 -15.79
C GLN A 202 -21.01 13.77 -15.77
N VAL A 203 -21.32 14.38 -16.93
CA VAL A 203 -22.44 15.32 -17.07
C VAL A 203 -23.80 14.61 -16.99
N ALA A 204 -23.91 13.44 -17.62
CA ALA A 204 -25.16 12.67 -17.65
C ALA A 204 -25.49 11.99 -16.32
N TYR A 205 -24.46 11.53 -15.58
CA TYR A 205 -24.58 10.71 -14.36
C TYR A 205 -23.70 11.25 -13.21
N PRO A 206 -23.91 12.49 -12.75
CA PRO A 206 -23.08 13.11 -11.72
C PRO A 206 -23.14 12.36 -10.37
N ALA A 207 -24.29 11.78 -10.04
CA ALA A 207 -24.45 10.99 -8.81
C ALA A 207 -23.58 9.73 -8.83
N SER A 208 -23.54 9.00 -9.95
CA SER A 208 -22.70 7.81 -10.11
C SER A 208 -21.22 8.16 -9.91
N ARG A 209 -20.76 9.28 -10.47
CA ARG A 209 -19.39 9.78 -10.24
C ARG A 209 -19.14 10.06 -8.76
N GLU A 210 -20.02 10.82 -8.11
CA GLU A 210 -19.89 11.19 -6.70
C GLU A 210 -19.79 9.97 -5.79
N HIS A 211 -20.58 8.93 -6.05
CA HIS A 211 -20.57 7.71 -5.25
C HIS A 211 -19.35 6.82 -5.53
N LEU A 212 -18.90 6.69 -6.78
CA LEU A 212 -17.64 6.03 -7.08
C LEU A 212 -16.46 6.70 -6.34
N GLU A 213 -16.41 8.03 -6.30
CA GLU A 213 -15.39 8.79 -5.55
C GLU A 213 -15.48 8.55 -4.03
N LYS A 214 -16.69 8.45 -3.47
CA LYS A 214 -16.90 8.21 -2.04
C LYS A 214 -16.55 6.79 -1.59
N HIS A 215 -16.65 5.80 -2.47
CA HIS A 215 -16.43 4.39 -2.14
C HIS A 215 -15.04 3.86 -2.52
N LEU A 216 -14.08 4.74 -2.84
CA LEU A 216 -12.71 4.35 -3.24
C LEU A 216 -11.97 3.48 -2.21
N ASP A 217 -12.27 3.66 -0.92
CA ASP A 217 -11.60 2.94 0.19
C ASP A 217 -12.43 1.78 0.75
N GLU A 218 -13.58 1.48 0.16
CA GLU A 218 -14.49 0.43 0.63
C GLU A 218 -14.08 -0.95 0.12
N LEU A 219 -14.40 -2.00 0.89
CA LEU A 219 -14.19 -3.39 0.46
C LEU A 219 -15.07 -3.70 -0.75
N PHE A 220 -14.48 -4.21 -1.84
CA PHE A 220 -15.20 -4.58 -3.06
C PHE A 220 -14.80 -5.97 -3.57
N PRO A 221 -15.71 -6.97 -3.57
CA PRO A 221 -15.48 -8.28 -4.16
C PRO A 221 -15.89 -8.32 -5.64
N ASN A 222 -15.27 -9.21 -6.42
CA ASN A 222 -15.62 -9.43 -7.83
C ASN A 222 -17.10 -9.77 -8.06
N ASP A 223 -17.74 -10.34 -7.04
CA ASP A 223 -19.17 -10.64 -7.01
C ASP A 223 -20.07 -9.42 -7.28
N PHE A 224 -19.59 -8.21 -6.98
CA PHE A 224 -20.34 -6.96 -7.08
C PHE A 224 -20.12 -6.22 -8.41
N VAL A 225 -19.27 -6.76 -9.29
CA VAL A 225 -19.07 -6.25 -10.66
C VAL A 225 -20.39 -6.22 -11.43
N TYR A 226 -21.23 -7.24 -11.25
CA TYR A 226 -22.52 -7.35 -11.95
C TYR A 226 -23.44 -6.15 -11.66
N ASP A 227 -23.73 -5.91 -10.38
CA ASP A 227 -24.65 -4.84 -9.97
C ASP A 227 -24.06 -3.46 -10.25
N THR A 228 -22.75 -3.29 -10.03
CA THR A 228 -22.05 -2.03 -10.38
C THR A 228 -22.18 -1.70 -11.87
N MET A 229 -21.96 -2.68 -12.75
CA MET A 229 -22.09 -2.45 -14.20
C MET A 229 -23.54 -2.16 -14.62
N ILE A 230 -24.54 -2.82 -14.02
CA ILE A 230 -25.96 -2.53 -14.28
C ILE A 230 -26.32 -1.11 -13.87
N GLY A 231 -25.91 -0.69 -12.66
CA GLY A 231 -26.11 0.66 -12.17
C GLY A 231 -25.46 1.71 -13.07
N MET A 232 -24.21 1.48 -13.46
CA MET A 232 -23.49 2.37 -14.38
C MET A 232 -24.09 2.46 -15.78
N MET A 233 -24.72 1.38 -16.27
CA MET A 233 -25.46 1.38 -17.54
C MET A 233 -26.86 2.00 -17.42
N GLY A 234 -27.35 2.24 -16.21
CA GLY A 234 -28.69 2.79 -15.95
C GLY A 234 -29.82 1.85 -16.35
N ILE A 235 -29.61 0.53 -16.30
CA ILE A 235 -30.61 -0.46 -16.69
C ILE A 235 -31.56 -0.73 -15.52
N ALA A 236 -32.87 -0.60 -15.75
CA ALA A 236 -33.89 -0.96 -14.77
C ALA A 236 -34.23 -2.46 -14.88
N THR A 237 -34.03 -3.21 -13.79
CA THR A 237 -34.32 -4.65 -13.71
C THR A 237 -34.55 -5.07 -12.25
N ASP A 238 -35.35 -6.12 -12.04
CA ASP A 238 -35.58 -6.73 -10.71
C ASP A 238 -34.35 -7.54 -10.23
N GLU A 239 -33.39 -7.80 -11.12
CA GLU A 239 -32.14 -8.53 -10.83
C GLU A 239 -31.05 -7.67 -10.19
N TYR A 240 -31.28 -6.35 -10.06
CA TYR A 240 -30.31 -5.37 -9.57
C TYR A 240 -30.44 -5.12 -8.07
N ASP A 241 -29.32 -5.22 -7.35
CA ASP A 241 -29.22 -4.83 -5.94
C ASP A 241 -28.29 -3.62 -5.77
N ALA A 242 -28.89 -2.46 -5.51
CA ALA A 242 -28.18 -1.20 -5.30
C ALA A 242 -27.21 -1.20 -4.11
N ARG A 243 -27.26 -2.20 -3.22
CA ARG A 243 -26.29 -2.38 -2.13
C ARG A 243 -24.97 -2.99 -2.58
N CYS A 244 -24.96 -3.62 -3.76
CA CYS A 244 -23.81 -4.25 -4.39
C CYS A 244 -23.20 -3.39 -5.51
N ASP A 245 -23.62 -2.12 -5.65
CA ASP A 245 -23.20 -1.21 -6.71
C ASP A 245 -22.37 -0.06 -6.17
N LEU A 246 -21.07 0.02 -6.52
CA LEU A 246 -20.17 1.09 -6.08
C LEU A 246 -20.62 2.50 -6.50
N SER A 247 -21.41 2.61 -7.57
CA SER A 247 -21.94 3.89 -8.07
C SER A 247 -23.26 4.31 -7.41
N SER A 248 -23.77 3.51 -6.46
CA SER A 248 -25.01 3.76 -5.75
C SER A 248 -24.76 4.30 -4.33
N PRO A 249 -25.57 5.25 -3.82
CA PRO A 249 -25.51 5.68 -2.42
C PRO A 249 -25.82 4.58 -1.41
N ALA A 250 -26.45 3.48 -1.86
CA ALA A 250 -26.83 2.36 -1.00
C ALA A 250 -25.72 1.32 -0.87
N TYR A 251 -24.58 1.50 -1.56
CA TYR A 251 -23.44 0.58 -1.49
C TYR A 251 -23.05 0.31 -0.04
N GLN A 252 -22.97 -0.98 0.31
CA GLN A 252 -22.47 -1.38 1.61
C GLN A 252 -22.00 -2.83 1.59
N LEU A 253 -20.83 -3.06 2.20
CA LEU A 253 -20.36 -4.40 2.54
C LEU A 253 -19.80 -4.38 3.95
N ALA A 254 -20.48 -5.05 4.88
CA ALA A 254 -19.94 -5.19 6.22
C ALA A 254 -18.67 -6.05 6.20
N GLU A 255 -17.64 -5.68 6.98
CA GLU A 255 -16.40 -6.46 7.11
C GLU A 255 -16.66 -7.93 7.48
N SER A 256 -17.69 -8.18 8.30
CA SER A 256 -18.13 -9.52 8.69
C SER A 256 -18.75 -10.34 7.56
N GLU A 257 -19.09 -9.72 6.44
CA GLU A 257 -19.70 -10.35 5.27
C GLU A 257 -18.72 -10.47 4.10
N ALA A 258 -17.57 -9.81 4.18
CA ALA A 258 -16.52 -9.88 3.17
C ALA A 258 -15.88 -11.28 3.15
N LEU A 259 -16.13 -12.01 2.06
CA LEU A 259 -15.62 -13.35 1.82
C LEU A 259 -14.71 -13.37 0.58
N THR A 260 -13.86 -14.40 0.51
CA THR A 260 -12.96 -14.70 -0.60
C THR A 260 -12.84 -16.22 -0.78
N LEU A 261 -12.10 -16.65 -1.81
CA LEU A 261 -11.89 -18.05 -2.17
C LEU A 261 -13.22 -18.80 -2.44
N GLY A 262 -14.12 -18.17 -3.20
CA GLY A 262 -15.45 -18.69 -3.50
C GLY A 262 -16.31 -18.88 -2.25
N GLY A 263 -16.33 -17.88 -1.36
CA GLY A 263 -17.11 -17.90 -0.12
C GLY A 263 -16.53 -18.77 1.01
N LYS A 264 -15.34 -19.39 0.82
CA LYS A 264 -14.77 -20.35 1.79
C LYS A 264 -13.95 -19.70 2.90
N ARG A 265 -13.50 -18.46 2.71
CA ARG A 265 -12.66 -17.74 3.68
C ARG A 265 -13.21 -16.34 3.92
N ARG A 266 -13.12 -15.87 5.16
CA ARG A 266 -13.34 -14.45 5.48
C ARG A 266 -12.16 -13.62 5.00
N TYR A 267 -12.45 -12.45 4.44
CA TYR A 267 -11.42 -11.51 4.02
C TYR A 267 -10.80 -10.78 5.22
N VAL A 268 -11.65 -10.30 6.12
CA VAL A 268 -11.25 -9.64 7.35
C VAL A 268 -11.01 -10.69 8.44
N THR A 269 -9.74 -11.03 8.64
CA THR A 269 -9.27 -11.95 9.69
C THR A 269 -7.94 -11.45 10.24
N PRO A 270 -7.54 -11.84 11.47
CA PRO A 270 -6.24 -11.48 12.02
C PRO A 270 -5.04 -11.90 11.16
N GLN A 271 -5.21 -12.82 10.20
CA GLN A 271 -4.17 -13.25 9.27
C GLN A 271 -3.99 -12.27 8.09
N ASN A 272 -4.99 -11.46 7.75
CA ASN A 272 -4.88 -10.45 6.71
C ASN A 272 -4.24 -9.17 7.26
N ARG A 273 -2.93 -9.24 7.49
CA ARG A 273 -2.16 -8.17 8.13
C ARG A 273 -2.15 -6.87 7.32
N GLY A 274 -2.03 -6.96 6.00
CA GLY A 274 -2.04 -5.78 5.12
C GLY A 274 -3.35 -5.00 5.24
N TYR A 275 -4.49 -5.69 5.24
CA TYR A 275 -5.80 -5.06 5.46
C TYR A 275 -5.86 -4.33 6.82
N HIS A 276 -5.49 -5.02 7.90
CA HIS A 276 -5.55 -4.42 9.24
C HIS A 276 -4.56 -3.26 9.39
N GLN A 277 -3.37 -3.32 8.79
CA GLN A 277 -2.42 -2.22 8.78
C GLN A 277 -3.01 -0.97 8.12
N GLY A 278 -3.53 -1.09 6.90
CA GLY A 278 -4.15 0.03 6.19
C GLY A 278 -5.36 0.59 6.92
N SER A 279 -6.24 -0.28 7.42
CA SER A 279 -7.42 0.12 8.21
C SER A 279 -7.03 0.88 9.49
N ASN A 280 -6.04 0.39 10.23
CA ASN A 280 -5.56 1.04 11.44
C ASN A 280 -4.89 2.40 11.16
N LEU A 281 -4.07 2.51 10.10
CA LEU A 281 -3.44 3.78 9.73
C LEU A 281 -4.47 4.84 9.30
N ARG A 282 -5.48 4.44 8.51
CA ARG A 282 -6.62 5.33 8.19
C ARG A 282 -7.40 5.74 9.43
N SER A 283 -7.66 4.81 10.35
CA SER A 283 -8.33 5.13 11.62
C SER A 283 -7.51 6.13 12.45
N LEU A 284 -6.19 5.94 12.55
CA LEU A 284 -5.30 6.89 13.22
C LEU A 284 -5.36 8.27 12.57
N GLN A 285 -5.39 8.36 11.24
CA GLN A 285 -5.56 9.62 10.51
C GLN A 285 -6.88 10.31 10.83
N GLN A 286 -8.01 9.59 10.79
CA GLN A 286 -9.33 10.13 11.12
C GLN A 286 -9.42 10.67 12.55
N GLN A 287 -8.63 10.10 13.47
CA GLN A 287 -8.57 10.49 14.88
C GLN A 287 -7.50 11.56 15.17
N GLY A 288 -6.81 12.09 14.15
CA GLY A 288 -5.74 13.09 14.31
C GLY A 288 -4.45 12.54 14.92
N LEU A 289 -4.23 11.22 14.84
CA LEU A 289 -3.10 10.50 15.44
C LEU A 289 -2.05 10.06 14.40
N ALA A 290 -2.20 10.38 13.12
CA ALA A 290 -1.33 9.92 12.04
C ALA A 290 0.15 10.33 12.16
N LEU A 291 0.45 11.44 12.86
CA LEU A 291 1.82 11.83 13.18
C LEU A 291 2.26 11.39 14.59
N ARG A 292 1.34 10.89 15.41
CA ARG A 292 1.62 10.43 16.77
C ARG A 292 1.99 8.96 16.80
N VAL A 293 1.38 8.12 15.96
CA VAL A 293 1.68 6.70 15.86
C VAL A 293 2.20 6.43 14.45
N ILE A 294 3.48 6.09 14.32
CA ILE A 294 4.14 5.97 13.01
C ILE A 294 4.91 4.64 12.88
N PRO A 295 5.11 4.13 11.65
CA PRO A 295 5.84 2.88 11.40
C PRO A 295 7.31 2.96 11.79
N HIS A 296 7.77 1.93 12.47
CA HIS A 296 9.15 1.71 12.90
C HIS A 296 9.99 1.02 11.80
N ARG A 297 11.25 1.43 11.67
CA ARG A 297 12.32 0.89 10.80
C ARG A 297 11.95 0.83 9.32
N VAL A 298 11.62 1.98 8.75
CA VAL A 298 11.37 2.14 7.32
C VAL A 298 12.69 2.50 6.62
N ASN A 299 13.47 1.46 6.31
CA ASN A 299 14.85 1.59 5.84
C ASN A 299 15.04 1.28 4.34
N THR A 300 13.96 1.04 3.60
CA THR A 300 13.98 0.72 2.16
C THR A 300 12.92 1.53 1.45
N LEU A 301 13.14 1.85 0.18
CA LEU A 301 12.16 2.53 -0.66
C LEU A 301 10.88 1.71 -0.85
N GLY A 302 10.96 0.38 -0.98
CA GLY A 302 9.77 -0.48 -1.12
C GLY A 302 8.90 -0.44 0.14
N LYS A 303 9.51 -0.55 1.33
CA LYS A 303 8.79 -0.41 2.61
C LYS A 303 8.22 0.99 2.78
N LEU A 304 8.95 2.04 2.39
CA LEU A 304 8.45 3.41 2.42
C LEU A 304 7.21 3.58 1.52
N ALA A 305 7.29 3.11 0.28
CA ALA A 305 6.17 3.16 -0.65
C ALA A 305 4.95 2.39 -0.10
N GLN A 306 5.17 1.19 0.47
CA GLN A 306 4.12 0.38 1.05
C GLN A 306 3.44 1.06 2.24
N VAL A 307 4.20 1.58 3.22
CA VAL A 307 3.56 2.17 4.41
C VAL A 307 2.85 3.48 4.09
N VAL A 308 3.35 4.26 3.12
CA VAL A 308 2.66 5.46 2.63
C VAL A 308 1.38 5.08 1.90
N TRP A 309 1.42 4.03 1.05
CA TRP A 309 0.22 3.47 0.42
C TRP A 309 -0.82 3.00 1.45
N ASP A 310 -0.37 2.39 2.55
CA ASP A 310 -1.24 1.96 3.64
C ASP A 310 -1.79 3.15 4.47
N GLY A 311 -1.32 4.38 4.25
CA GLY A 311 -1.82 5.62 4.88
C GLY A 311 -0.92 6.22 5.96
N ALA A 312 0.34 5.79 6.09
CA ALA A 312 1.28 6.39 7.04
C ALA A 312 1.65 7.83 6.62
N GLN A 313 1.61 8.76 7.57
CA GLN A 313 2.02 10.16 7.35
C GLN A 313 3.37 10.51 8.00
N GLY A 314 4.00 9.56 8.68
CA GLY A 314 5.37 9.69 9.12
C GLY A 314 6.01 8.33 9.27
N THR A 315 7.33 8.30 9.39
CA THR A 315 8.11 7.06 9.57
C THR A 315 9.31 7.31 10.46
N GLU A 316 9.82 6.25 11.09
CA GLU A 316 11.20 6.22 11.58
C GLU A 316 12.10 5.49 10.58
N THR A 317 13.30 6.03 10.39
CA THR A 317 14.32 5.53 9.47
C THR A 317 15.69 5.55 10.15
N ASP A 318 16.33 4.39 10.19
CA ASP A 318 17.67 4.24 10.74
C ASP A 318 18.69 4.81 9.74
N VAL A 319 19.65 5.60 10.24
CA VAL A 319 20.70 6.19 9.40
C VAL A 319 22.10 6.04 10.00
N ARG A 320 23.08 5.95 9.12
CA ARG A 320 24.51 5.86 9.44
C ARG A 320 25.30 6.87 8.65
N ILE A 321 26.24 7.51 9.31
CA ILE A 321 27.18 8.46 8.70
C ILE A 321 28.30 7.65 8.03
N ASP A 322 28.48 7.87 6.72
CA ASP A 322 29.55 7.31 5.89
C ASP A 322 30.40 8.46 5.34
N GLN A 323 31.25 9.01 6.20
CA GLN A 323 32.06 10.18 5.90
C GLN A 323 33.08 9.91 4.77
N ALA A 324 33.54 8.67 4.63
CA ALA A 324 34.45 8.29 3.55
C ALA A 324 33.79 8.34 2.17
N ALA A 325 32.51 7.95 2.08
CA ALA A 325 31.71 8.11 0.88
C ALA A 325 31.08 9.50 0.74
N GLY A 326 31.23 10.37 1.74
CA GLY A 326 30.60 11.69 1.76
C GLY A 326 29.08 11.63 1.81
N ALA A 327 28.49 10.63 2.46
CA ALA A 327 27.05 10.41 2.48
C ALA A 327 26.50 10.02 3.86
N ILE A 328 25.18 10.15 4.01
CA ILE A 328 24.40 9.49 5.07
C ILE A 328 23.69 8.30 4.44
N ARG A 329 23.95 7.10 4.93
CA ARG A 329 23.38 5.82 4.44
C ARG A 329 22.13 5.47 5.25
N VAL A 330 21.18 4.80 4.61
CA VAL A 330 19.99 4.25 5.27
C VAL A 330 20.24 2.81 5.70
N GLY A 331 19.98 2.53 6.98
CA GLY A 331 20.14 1.21 7.59
C GLY A 331 20.57 1.29 9.06
N HIS A 332 20.39 0.18 9.77
CA HIS A 332 20.64 0.11 11.22
C HIS A 332 22.11 -0.20 11.53
N ASP A 333 22.65 -1.22 10.88
CA ASP A 333 24.01 -1.73 11.01
C ASP A 333 24.60 -2.02 9.62
N VAL A 334 25.88 -2.37 9.56
CA VAL A 334 26.60 -2.61 8.30
C VAL A 334 25.96 -3.74 7.48
N GLU A 335 25.36 -4.74 8.15
CA GLU A 335 24.74 -5.90 7.50
C GLU A 335 23.37 -5.58 6.90
N SER A 336 22.64 -4.62 7.49
CA SER A 336 21.35 -4.10 7.01
C SER A 336 21.48 -2.84 6.14
N LEU A 337 22.70 -2.43 5.79
CA LEU A 337 22.89 -1.35 4.83
C LEU A 337 22.39 -1.80 3.46
N THR A 338 21.48 -1.00 2.94
CA THR A 338 20.87 -1.19 1.61
C THR A 338 21.72 -0.63 0.47
N ASN A 339 22.89 -0.05 0.81
CA ASN A 339 23.69 0.85 -0.01
C ASN A 339 23.00 2.18 -0.42
N GLY A 340 21.71 2.37 -0.11
CA GLY A 340 20.99 3.61 -0.35
C GLY A 340 21.41 4.75 0.57
N THR A 341 21.32 5.97 0.05
CA THR A 341 21.58 7.22 0.79
C THR A 341 20.27 7.83 1.32
N LEU A 342 20.39 8.66 2.35
CA LEU A 342 19.26 9.43 2.88
C LEU A 342 18.72 10.42 1.82
N GLU A 343 19.58 10.95 0.95
CA GLU A 343 19.17 11.81 -0.16
C GLU A 343 18.26 11.08 -1.14
N GLU A 344 18.63 9.86 -1.56
CA GLU A 344 17.78 9.03 -2.42
C GLU A 344 16.46 8.68 -1.72
N PHE A 345 16.50 8.38 -0.42
CA PHE A 345 15.29 8.16 0.39
C PHE A 345 14.34 9.36 0.35
N LEU A 346 14.87 10.55 0.63
CA LEU A 346 14.11 11.80 0.70
C LEU A 346 13.62 12.29 -0.66
N SER A 347 14.27 11.86 -1.74
CA SER A 347 13.89 12.17 -3.12
C SER A 347 12.78 11.26 -3.65
N ALA A 348 12.47 10.15 -2.96
CA ALA A 348 11.39 9.27 -3.35
C ALA A 348 10.02 9.98 -3.21
N PRO A 349 9.09 9.81 -4.18
CA PRO A 349 7.77 10.44 -4.12
C PRO A 349 7.02 10.21 -2.80
N ALA A 350 7.11 8.99 -2.26
CA ALA A 350 6.51 8.64 -0.98
C ALA A 350 7.07 9.47 0.20
N ALA A 351 8.38 9.74 0.24
CA ALA A 351 9.00 10.53 1.31
C ALA A 351 8.58 12.00 1.29
N ALA A 352 8.26 12.54 0.10
CA ALA A 352 7.78 13.90 -0.06
C ALA A 352 6.40 14.14 0.58
N THR A 353 5.60 13.07 0.75
CA THR A 353 4.26 13.14 1.36
C THR A 353 4.29 13.07 2.90
N LEU A 354 5.42 12.69 3.51
CA LEU A 354 5.51 12.51 4.95
C LEU A 354 5.48 13.84 5.69
N GLY A 355 4.53 13.98 6.62
CA GLY A 355 4.45 15.08 7.58
C GLY A 355 5.35 14.93 8.80
N LYS A 356 5.96 13.75 9.02
CA LYS A 356 6.95 13.52 10.09
C LYS A 356 8.02 12.50 9.67
N LEU A 357 9.28 12.78 9.98
CA LEU A 357 10.39 11.84 9.81
C LEU A 357 11.18 11.75 11.11
N TRP A 358 11.40 10.54 11.61
CA TRP A 358 12.29 10.30 12.73
C TRP A 358 13.56 9.65 12.20
N LEU A 359 14.70 10.32 12.33
CA LEU A 359 16.00 9.80 11.95
C LEU A 359 16.71 9.25 13.19
N ASP A 360 16.83 7.93 13.29
CA ASP A 360 17.60 7.26 14.34
C ASP A 360 19.07 7.12 13.89
N VAL A 361 19.94 8.00 14.42
CA VAL A 361 21.34 8.12 14.01
C VAL A 361 22.24 7.20 14.83
N LYS A 362 22.76 6.15 14.19
CA LYS A 362 23.39 5.02 14.89
C LYS A 362 24.85 5.20 15.27
N ASN A 363 25.58 6.09 14.59
CA ASN A 363 27.04 6.16 14.71
C ASN A 363 27.60 7.58 14.74
N VAL A 364 26.82 8.56 15.21
CA VAL A 364 27.34 9.92 15.38
C VAL A 364 28.29 9.99 16.57
N THR A 365 29.45 10.62 16.34
CA THR A 365 30.54 10.83 17.29
C THR A 365 31.01 12.29 17.19
N PRO A 366 31.76 12.80 18.18
CA PRO A 366 32.37 14.13 18.07
C PRO A 366 33.20 14.32 16.80
N ASP A 367 33.85 13.26 16.30
CA ASP A 367 34.73 13.33 15.13
C ASP A 367 33.97 13.51 13.80
N ASN A 368 32.76 12.96 13.69
CA ASN A 368 31.95 13.03 12.47
C ASN A 368 30.73 13.97 12.57
N ALA A 369 30.49 14.57 13.74
CA ALA A 369 29.33 15.41 14.00
C ALA A 369 29.25 16.62 13.07
N ALA A 370 30.37 17.31 12.83
CA ALA A 370 30.39 18.48 11.95
C ALA A 370 29.96 18.14 10.51
N PHE A 371 30.47 17.01 9.98
CA PHE A 371 30.08 16.49 8.68
C PHE A 371 28.58 16.16 8.64
N PHE A 372 28.08 15.42 9.64
CA PHE A 372 26.66 15.06 9.71
C PHE A 372 25.75 16.30 9.76
N GLN A 373 26.11 17.30 10.56
CA GLN A 373 25.34 18.54 10.68
C GLN A 373 25.29 19.31 9.35
N GLU A 374 26.42 19.41 8.64
CA GLU A 374 26.47 20.05 7.32
C GLU A 374 25.56 19.33 6.32
N GLN A 375 25.62 17.99 6.28
CA GLN A 375 24.77 17.18 5.39
C GLN A 375 23.27 17.35 5.70
N ILE A 376 22.87 17.31 6.97
CA ILE A 376 21.47 17.52 7.35
C ILE A 376 20.99 18.94 7.01
N LEU A 377 21.82 19.97 7.24
CA LEU A 377 21.48 21.34 6.87
C LEU A 377 21.40 21.54 5.35
N ASP A 378 22.16 20.78 4.57
CA ASP A 378 22.02 20.75 3.12
C ASP A 378 20.72 20.08 2.67
N LEU A 379 20.43 18.90 3.22
CA LEU A 379 19.18 18.18 2.95
C LEU A 379 17.96 19.01 3.36
N ASP A 380 18.03 19.78 4.44
CA ASP A 380 16.98 20.73 4.86
C ASP A 380 16.62 21.72 3.75
N ARG A 381 17.65 22.31 3.11
CA ARG A 381 17.45 23.30 2.04
C ARG A 381 16.73 22.70 0.82
N ARG A 382 16.86 21.39 0.61
CA ARG A 382 16.33 20.68 -0.56
C ARG A 382 15.00 19.98 -0.29
N HIS A 383 14.76 19.54 0.95
CA HIS A 383 13.64 18.66 1.32
C HIS A 383 12.78 19.19 2.49
N ALA A 384 13.02 20.42 2.97
CA ALA A 384 12.30 21.08 4.05
C ALA A 384 12.13 20.15 5.28
N LEU A 385 13.25 19.81 5.92
CA LEU A 385 13.30 18.78 6.96
C LEU A 385 13.02 19.32 8.34
N ARG A 386 13.48 20.54 8.64
CA ARG A 386 13.52 21.14 9.97
C ARG A 386 12.23 20.99 10.77
N ASP A 387 11.10 21.34 10.15
CA ASP A 387 9.80 21.41 10.85
C ASP A 387 9.13 20.04 11.01
N ARG A 388 9.62 19.01 10.31
CA ARG A 388 9.04 17.66 10.32
C ARG A 388 9.97 16.57 10.81
N THR A 389 11.21 16.90 11.18
CA THR A 389 12.24 15.88 11.46
C THR A 389 12.65 15.85 12.93
N ILE A 390 12.61 14.66 13.53
CA ILE A 390 13.22 14.35 14.82
C ILE A 390 14.57 13.68 14.53
N ILE A 391 15.65 14.19 15.12
CA ILE A 391 16.99 13.61 15.01
C ILE A 391 17.37 12.99 16.34
N GLU A 392 17.44 11.68 16.38
CA GLU A 392 17.72 10.91 17.58
C GLU A 392 19.16 10.39 17.59
N THR A 393 19.77 10.38 18.78
CA THR A 393 21.00 9.63 19.02
C THR A 393 21.14 9.16 20.47
N SER A 394 21.83 8.04 20.66
CA SER A 394 22.26 7.54 21.98
C SER A 394 23.57 8.17 22.48
N ASN A 395 24.26 8.95 21.64
CA ASN A 395 25.53 9.60 22.00
C ASN A 395 25.33 11.09 22.32
N PRO A 396 25.12 11.48 23.58
CA PRO A 396 24.91 12.88 23.96
C PRO A 396 26.15 13.75 23.72
N ALA A 397 27.35 13.16 23.68
CA ALA A 397 28.59 13.90 23.44
C ALA A 397 28.77 14.28 21.96
N ALA A 398 27.98 13.73 21.03
CA ALA A 398 28.06 14.02 19.61
C ALA A 398 27.66 15.48 19.26
N GLY A 399 27.09 16.23 20.20
CA GLY A 399 26.92 17.67 20.05
C GLY A 399 25.88 18.07 18.99
N LEU A 400 24.64 17.59 19.10
CA LEU A 400 23.51 18.02 18.25
C LEU A 400 23.07 19.48 18.49
N ALA A 401 23.80 20.24 19.29
CA ALA A 401 23.48 21.63 19.64
C ALA A 401 23.35 22.55 18.41
N ALA A 402 24.14 22.34 17.36
CA ALA A 402 24.04 23.12 16.13
C ALA A 402 22.73 22.85 15.37
N LEU A 403 22.29 21.59 15.31
CA LEU A 403 21.02 21.22 14.68
C LEU A 403 19.84 21.75 15.49
N ARG A 404 19.90 21.66 16.83
CA ARG A 404 18.92 22.31 17.70
C ARG A 404 18.89 23.82 17.47
N ALA A 405 20.04 24.48 17.41
CA ALA A 405 20.14 25.93 17.17
C ALA A 405 19.61 26.32 15.78
N ALA A 406 19.72 25.42 14.80
CA ALA A 406 19.10 25.56 13.49
C ALA A 406 17.58 25.29 13.48
N GLY A 407 17.00 24.86 14.59
CA GLY A 407 15.56 24.66 14.78
C GLY A 407 15.08 23.22 14.64
N PHE A 408 15.98 22.24 14.50
CA PHE A 408 15.58 20.82 14.47
C PHE A 408 15.13 20.34 15.86
N GLN A 409 14.20 19.40 15.85
CA GLN A 409 13.91 18.60 17.05
C GLN A 409 15.02 17.55 17.21
N THR A 410 15.63 17.51 18.39
CA THR A 410 16.70 16.57 18.71
C THR A 410 16.33 15.74 19.93
N SER A 411 16.50 14.42 19.84
CA SER A 411 16.11 13.47 20.89
C SER A 411 17.30 12.69 21.45
N TYR A 412 17.38 12.62 22.78
CA TYR A 412 18.33 11.74 23.45
C TYR A 412 17.71 10.35 23.63
N TYR A 413 18.26 9.35 22.95
CA TYR A 413 17.91 7.94 23.15
C TYR A 413 18.39 7.49 24.52
N LEU A 414 17.44 7.22 25.41
CA LEU A 414 17.71 6.91 26.81
C LEU A 414 18.35 5.51 26.97
N PRO A 415 19.14 5.28 28.04
CA PRO A 415 19.77 3.98 28.30
C PRO A 415 18.72 2.94 28.73
N THR A 416 18.06 2.32 27.74
CA THR A 416 16.92 1.41 27.92
C THR A 416 17.23 0.27 28.89
N ASP A 417 18.35 -0.43 28.69
CA ASP A 417 18.70 -1.60 29.52
C ASP A 417 18.91 -1.22 30.99
N ASP A 418 19.54 -0.08 31.26
CA ASP A 418 19.74 0.41 32.62
C ASP A 418 18.42 0.76 33.31
N MET A 419 17.49 1.38 32.57
CA MET A 419 16.17 1.75 33.09
C MET A 419 15.32 0.50 33.36
N LEU A 420 15.32 -0.48 32.46
CA LEU A 420 14.60 -1.75 32.64
C LEU A 420 15.17 -2.53 33.83
N ALA A 421 16.50 -2.63 33.93
CA ALA A 421 17.15 -3.28 35.07
C ALA A 421 16.87 -2.54 36.40
N ALA A 422 16.69 -1.21 36.37
CA ALA A 422 16.29 -0.45 37.54
C ALA A 422 14.84 -0.73 37.96
N ILE A 423 13.91 -0.88 37.01
CA ILE A 423 12.54 -1.31 37.27
C ILE A 423 12.53 -2.70 37.92
N GLU A 424 13.28 -3.65 37.35
CA GLU A 424 13.35 -5.02 37.86
C GLU A 424 13.92 -5.11 39.28
N ARG A 425 14.92 -4.29 39.60
CA ARG A 425 15.52 -4.24 40.94
C ARG A 425 14.58 -3.65 41.99
N GLY A 426 13.70 -2.71 41.61
CA GLY A 426 12.78 -2.04 42.54
C GLY A 426 13.45 -1.18 43.62
N ASP A 427 14.68 -0.70 43.38
CA ASP A 427 15.42 0.17 44.30
C ASP A 427 15.22 1.65 43.94
N ASP A 428 14.34 2.33 44.69
CA ASP A 428 13.97 3.73 44.48
C ASP A 428 15.18 4.68 44.54
N ALA A 429 16.19 4.42 45.39
CA ALA A 429 17.35 5.29 45.53
C ALA A 429 18.30 5.15 44.32
N ALA A 430 18.54 3.92 43.89
CA ALA A 430 19.31 3.65 42.67
C ALA A 430 18.62 4.21 41.43
N SER A 431 17.29 4.05 41.33
CA SER A 431 16.49 4.61 40.22
C SER A 431 16.54 6.14 40.20
N ALA A 432 16.45 6.80 41.36
CA ALA A 432 16.57 8.24 41.47
C ALA A 432 17.96 8.74 41.01
N GLY A 433 19.04 8.06 41.43
CA GLY A 433 20.40 8.39 41.02
C GLY A 433 20.64 8.23 39.51
N LEU A 434 20.10 7.16 38.91
CA LEU A 434 20.13 6.97 37.46
C LEU A 434 19.34 8.07 36.74
N ALA A 435 18.14 8.41 37.23
CA ALA A 435 17.32 9.47 36.64
C ALA A 435 18.00 10.84 36.72
N ASP A 436 18.71 11.16 37.81
CA ASP A 436 19.51 12.39 37.91
C ASP A 436 20.63 12.43 36.87
N ALA A 437 21.30 11.29 36.62
CA ALA A 437 22.35 11.20 35.62
C ALA A 437 21.80 11.37 34.18
N ILE A 438 20.65 10.78 33.89
CA ILE A 438 19.96 10.92 32.60
C ILE A 438 19.48 12.37 32.42
N ALA A 439 18.84 12.96 33.42
CA ALA A 439 18.31 14.32 33.34
C ALA A 439 19.39 15.37 33.09
N ARG A 440 20.57 15.21 33.72
CA ARG A 440 21.73 16.06 33.43
C ARG A 440 22.10 16.02 31.94
N ARG A 441 22.30 14.82 31.39
CA ARG A 441 22.66 14.64 29.96
C ARG A 441 21.59 15.17 29.00
N ALA A 442 20.31 14.93 29.30
CA ALA A 442 19.21 15.45 28.51
C ALA A 442 19.15 16.99 28.51
N SER A 443 19.67 17.62 29.58
CA SER A 443 19.64 19.08 29.78
C SER A 443 20.90 19.80 29.29
N ASP A 444 21.88 19.10 28.70
CA ASP A 444 23.16 19.66 28.24
C ASP A 444 23.05 20.58 26.99
N GLY A 445 21.87 21.16 26.74
CA GLY A 445 21.65 22.11 25.65
C GLY A 445 21.55 21.49 24.25
N ALA A 446 21.86 20.20 24.07
CA ALA A 446 21.81 19.55 22.77
C ALA A 446 20.44 18.97 22.38
N PHE A 447 19.54 18.76 23.36
CA PHE A 447 18.29 18.01 23.16
C PHE A 447 17.05 18.84 23.47
N THR A 448 16.00 18.63 22.67
CA THR A 448 14.64 19.15 22.89
C THR A 448 13.67 18.07 23.36
N ALA A 449 14.05 16.80 23.21
CA ALA A 449 13.24 15.64 23.52
C ALA A 449 14.09 14.50 24.09
N VAL A 450 13.41 13.49 24.65
CA VAL A 450 13.99 12.20 24.99
C VAL A 450 13.18 11.08 24.36
N SER A 451 13.83 9.97 24.06
CA SER A 451 13.20 8.82 23.42
C SER A 451 13.55 7.51 24.13
N PHE A 452 12.58 6.62 24.28
CA PHE A 452 12.73 5.41 25.10
C PHE A 452 11.82 4.25 24.68
N ASP A 453 12.19 3.05 25.14
CA ASP A 453 11.33 1.87 24.99
C ASP A 453 10.09 2.04 25.86
N ALA A 454 8.90 1.82 25.31
CA ALA A 454 7.63 1.97 26.03
C ALA A 454 7.58 1.16 27.34
N ARG A 455 8.31 0.04 27.44
CA ARG A 455 8.43 -0.76 28.67
C ARG A 455 9.12 -0.01 29.82
N ALA A 456 9.96 0.96 29.51
CA ALA A 456 10.63 1.81 30.48
C ALA A 456 9.74 2.99 30.97
N TYR A 457 8.51 3.14 30.45
CA TYR A 457 7.62 4.23 30.83
C TYR A 457 7.39 4.35 32.35
N PRO A 458 7.23 3.28 33.14
CA PRO A 458 7.10 3.40 34.60
C PRO A 458 8.30 4.09 35.25
N PHE A 459 9.52 3.84 34.77
CA PHE A 459 10.72 4.54 35.23
C PHE A 459 10.70 6.00 34.79
N VAL A 460 10.36 6.26 33.53
CA VAL A 460 10.29 7.62 32.99
C VAL A 460 9.29 8.46 33.77
N ALA A 461 8.06 7.97 33.95
CA ALA A 461 7.00 8.68 34.65
C ALA A 461 7.33 8.92 36.13
N LYS A 462 7.82 7.90 36.85
CA LYS A 462 8.07 8.00 38.29
C LYS A 462 9.34 8.80 38.62
N TYR A 463 10.43 8.57 37.90
CA TYR A 463 11.74 9.10 38.30
C TYR A 463 12.25 10.19 37.36
N LEU A 464 12.15 10.03 36.05
CA LEU A 464 12.81 10.95 35.12
C LEU A 464 11.99 12.20 34.83
N ALA A 465 10.70 12.06 34.52
CA ALA A 465 9.82 13.14 34.13
C ALA A 465 9.79 14.32 35.13
N PRO A 466 9.80 14.11 36.47
CA PRO A 466 9.87 15.19 37.45
C PRO A 466 11.20 15.97 37.44
N ARG A 467 12.25 15.42 36.81
CA ARG A 467 13.60 16.01 36.75
C ARG A 467 13.89 16.73 35.43
N LEU A 468 13.00 16.59 34.45
CA LEU A 468 13.12 17.23 33.14
C LEU A 468 12.26 18.48 33.08
N ASP A 469 12.70 19.46 32.28
CA ASP A 469 11.86 20.61 31.94
C ASP A 469 10.53 20.11 31.32
N PRO A 470 9.36 20.66 31.71
CA PRO A 470 8.06 20.28 31.15
C PRO A 470 7.98 20.42 29.62
N ALA A 471 8.78 21.29 29.01
CA ALA A 471 8.85 21.47 27.55
C ALA A 471 9.60 20.34 26.84
N VAL A 472 10.34 19.48 27.56
CA VAL A 472 11.01 18.31 26.96
C VAL A 472 9.93 17.30 26.55
N ALA A 473 9.81 17.10 25.23
CA ALA A 473 8.90 16.13 24.65
C ALA A 473 9.41 14.70 24.83
N PHE A 474 8.48 13.74 24.88
CA PHE A 474 8.78 12.33 24.94
C PHE A 474 8.44 11.67 23.61
N HIS A 475 9.30 10.76 23.21
CA HIS A 475 9.02 9.83 22.12
C HIS A 475 9.26 8.41 22.60
N ALA A 476 8.54 7.45 22.03
CA ALA A 476 8.70 6.06 22.41
C ALA A 476 8.68 5.14 21.21
N TRP A 477 9.25 3.95 21.36
CA TRP A 477 8.94 2.82 20.49
C TRP A 477 8.31 1.71 21.32
N ASP A 478 7.30 1.07 20.75
CA ASP A 478 6.59 -0.01 21.41
C ASP A 478 6.56 -1.22 20.48
N LEU A 479 7.43 -2.19 20.79
CA LEU A 479 7.54 -3.40 19.99
C LEU A 479 6.49 -4.45 20.38
N THR A 480 5.62 -4.19 21.35
CA THR A 480 4.60 -5.16 21.80
C THR A 480 3.26 -4.96 21.10
N ALA A 481 2.93 -3.73 20.69
CA ALA A 481 1.84 -3.45 19.76
C ALA A 481 2.34 -3.51 18.31
N LYS A 482 1.46 -3.85 17.35
CA LYS A 482 1.75 -3.94 15.91
C LYS A 482 0.73 -3.14 15.12
N LEU A 483 1.17 -2.43 14.09
CA LEU A 483 0.27 -1.64 13.24
C LEU A 483 -0.82 -2.49 12.56
N TRP A 484 -0.59 -3.78 12.35
CA TRP A 484 -1.53 -4.70 11.73
C TRP A 484 -2.42 -5.47 12.71
N GLN A 485 -2.40 -5.15 14.01
CA GLN A 485 -3.23 -5.87 14.99
C GLN A 485 -4.69 -5.40 14.94
N PRO A 486 -5.68 -6.31 14.92
CA PRO A 486 -7.08 -5.92 15.03
C PRO A 486 -7.34 -5.14 16.33
N GLY A 487 -8.08 -4.04 16.27
CA GLY A 487 -8.42 -3.23 17.45
C GLY A 487 -7.23 -2.45 18.04
N LEU A 488 -6.21 -2.13 17.23
CA LEU A 488 -5.00 -1.42 17.65
C LEU A 488 -5.29 -0.20 18.54
N LEU A 489 -6.18 0.68 18.09
CA LEU A 489 -6.41 1.96 18.78
C LEU A 489 -6.97 1.76 20.19
N ASP A 490 -7.87 0.79 20.38
CA ASP A 490 -8.43 0.49 21.69
C ASP A 490 -7.39 -0.11 22.62
N GLU A 491 -6.49 -0.95 22.09
CA GLU A 491 -5.36 -1.45 22.86
C GLU A 491 -4.39 -0.33 23.27
N LEU A 492 -4.06 0.59 22.34
CA LEU A 492 -3.19 1.72 22.63
C LEU A 492 -3.77 2.61 23.74
N ARG A 493 -5.08 2.85 23.73
CA ARG A 493 -5.77 3.64 24.78
C ARG A 493 -5.68 3.02 26.17
N GLN A 494 -5.36 1.73 26.30
CA GLN A 494 -5.12 1.10 27.60
C GLN A 494 -3.67 1.28 28.11
N ARG A 495 -2.76 1.84 27.31
CA ARG A 495 -1.35 1.97 27.66
C ARG A 495 -1.07 3.36 28.25
N ASP A 496 -0.45 3.40 29.43
CA ASP A 496 -0.12 4.67 30.09
C ASP A 496 0.76 5.58 29.23
N VAL A 497 1.75 5.01 28.52
CA VAL A 497 2.62 5.74 27.58
C VAL A 497 1.85 6.43 26.46
N PHE A 498 0.72 5.87 26.01
CA PHE A 498 -0.13 6.48 24.99
C PHE A 498 -1.04 7.57 25.56
N ASN A 499 -1.39 7.48 26.85
CA ASN A 499 -2.25 8.47 27.51
C ASN A 499 -1.46 9.66 28.06
N ASP A 500 -0.13 9.59 28.11
CA ASP A 500 0.73 10.70 28.49
C ASP A 500 0.77 11.78 27.38
N PRO A 501 0.31 13.02 27.66
CA PRO A 501 0.32 14.10 26.66
C PRO A 501 1.74 14.57 26.31
N ARG A 502 2.76 14.26 27.12
CA ARG A 502 4.17 14.54 26.77
C ARG A 502 4.68 13.58 25.69
N VAL A 503 4.07 12.40 25.53
CA VAL A 503 4.45 11.42 24.50
C VAL A 503 3.87 11.85 23.15
N ALA A 504 4.71 12.54 22.39
CA ALA A 504 4.37 13.16 21.12
C ALA A 504 4.45 12.20 19.92
N THR A 505 5.25 11.12 20.02
CA THR A 505 5.40 10.12 18.97
C THR A 505 5.61 8.73 19.58
N ILE A 506 4.97 7.70 19.00
CA ILE A 506 5.13 6.28 19.32
C ILE A 506 5.40 5.52 18.04
N LEU A 507 6.54 4.83 17.98
CA LEU A 507 6.92 3.98 16.88
C LEU A 507 6.35 2.58 17.08
N LEU A 508 5.65 2.06 16.08
CA LEU A 508 5.12 0.71 16.08
C LEU A 508 5.67 -0.10 14.91
N PRO A 509 6.00 -1.39 15.09
CA PRO A 509 6.30 -2.27 13.97
C PRO A 509 5.16 -2.29 12.93
N CYS A 510 5.54 -2.30 11.64
CA CYS A 510 4.67 -2.50 10.48
C CYS A 510 4.96 -3.83 9.76
N ASP A 511 3.95 -4.38 9.09
CA ASP A 511 4.04 -5.57 8.25
C ASP A 511 4.50 -5.11 6.86
N SER A 512 5.67 -5.59 6.45
CA SER A 512 6.22 -5.28 5.13
C SER A 512 7.20 -6.34 4.68
N VAL A 513 6.98 -6.83 3.45
CA VAL A 513 7.85 -7.80 2.77
C VAL A 513 9.17 -7.18 2.31
N PHE A 514 9.24 -5.85 2.23
CA PHE A 514 10.43 -5.10 1.82
C PHE A 514 11.38 -4.79 2.98
N SER A 515 11.13 -5.35 4.17
CA SER A 515 11.99 -5.13 5.34
C SER A 515 13.38 -5.75 5.17
N TYR A 516 14.37 -5.11 5.79
CA TYR A 516 15.70 -5.67 6.01
C TYR A 516 15.84 -6.45 7.30
#